data_AF-A0A3D4Z1D6-F1
#
_entry.id   AF-A0A3D4Z1D6-F1
#
_cell.length_a   1.000
_cell.length_b   1.000
_cell.length_c   1.000
_cell.angle_alpha   90.00
_cell.angle_beta   90.00
_cell.angle_gamma   90.00
#
_symmetry.space_group_name_H-M   'P 1'
#
loop_
_entity.id
_entity.type
_entity.pdbx_description
1 polymer ?
#
loop_
_entity_poly.entity_id
_entity_poly.type
_entity_poly.pdbx_seq_one_letter_code
_entity_poly.pdbx_strand_id
1 'polypeptide(L)'
;MQNLPRPNSIDLIKEHPDLPDFYGITVHFRNGDSKKFEVAQHSYLQNPARLEFVTHDNHWNCILWDSVAWLEFDKAFSKVVEIHGQRKNERLPT
;
A
#
# COMPACT_ATOMS: atom_id res chain seq x y z
N MET A 1 23.95 -2.22 14.15
CA MET A 1 23.03 -1.32 13.42
C MET A 1 21.68 -1.98 13.44
N GLN A 2 20.69 -1.39 14.10
CA GLN A 2 19.34 -1.98 14.21
C GLN A 2 18.63 -1.82 12.87
N ASN A 3 18.29 -2.94 12.22
CA ASN A 3 17.30 -2.94 11.14
C ASN A 3 15.96 -2.57 11.78
N LEU A 4 15.58 -1.29 11.70
CA LEU A 4 14.20 -0.90 11.94
C LEU A 4 13.33 -1.74 10.98
N PRO A 5 12.30 -2.46 11.47
CA PRO A 5 11.34 -3.07 10.58
C PRO A 5 10.79 -1.95 9.71
N ARG A 6 10.97 -2.06 8.39
CA ARG A 6 10.32 -1.14 7.46
C ARG A 6 8.84 -1.19 7.85
N PRO A 7 8.17 -0.06 8.12
CA PRO A 7 6.76 -0.07 8.46
C PRO A 7 6.07 -0.92 7.40
N ASN A 8 5.37 -1.98 7.81
CA ASN A 8 4.72 -2.87 6.88
C ASN A 8 3.78 -1.99 6.06
N SER A 9 4.14 -1.77 4.81
CA SER A 9 3.45 -0.88 3.87
C SER A 9 1.97 -1.26 3.70
N ILE A 10 1.65 -2.48 4.14
CA ILE A 10 0.33 -3.10 4.27
C ILE A 10 -0.56 -2.38 5.29
N ASP A 11 -0.03 -2.00 6.47
CA ASP A 11 -0.85 -1.39 7.52
C ASP A 11 -1.27 0.03 7.12
N LEU A 12 -0.48 0.70 6.27
CA LEU A 12 -0.81 2.00 5.71
C LEU A 12 -2.06 1.98 4.82
N ILE A 13 -2.20 0.97 3.94
CA ILE A 13 -3.41 0.83 3.09
C ILE A 13 -4.64 0.53 3.96
N LYS A 14 -4.47 -0.27 5.01
CA LYS A 14 -5.57 -0.63 5.92
C LYS A 14 -6.05 0.55 6.77
N GLU A 15 -5.12 1.37 7.26
CA GLU A 15 -5.40 2.48 8.18
C GLU A 15 -5.83 3.77 7.46
N HIS A 16 -5.58 3.87 6.16
CA HIS A 16 -5.86 5.05 5.36
C HIS A 16 -6.56 4.68 4.03
N PRO A 17 -7.86 4.32 4.06
CA PRO A 17 -8.63 4.06 2.84
C PRO A 17 -8.76 5.31 1.94
N ASP A 18 -8.51 6.51 2.48
CA ASP A 18 -8.50 7.78 1.74
C ASP A 18 -7.14 8.10 1.08
N LEU A 19 -6.23 7.12 1.00
CA LEU A 19 -4.97 7.31 0.29
C LEU A 19 -5.27 7.72 -1.16
N PRO A 20 -4.54 8.71 -1.70
CA PRO A 20 -4.77 9.12 -3.06
C PRO A 20 -4.47 7.96 -3.99
N ASP A 21 -5.47 7.67 -4.79
CA ASP A 21 -5.37 6.94 -6.04
C ASP A 21 -4.24 7.53 -6.92
N PHE A 22 -3.77 6.78 -7.93
CA PHE A 22 -2.65 7.15 -8.81
C PHE A 22 -1.24 6.93 -8.20
N TYR A 23 -0.91 5.67 -7.87
CA TYR A 23 0.41 5.31 -7.34
C TYR A 23 0.94 3.97 -7.87
N GLY A 24 2.26 3.86 -7.95
CA GLY A 24 2.95 2.63 -8.27
C GLY A 24 3.13 1.72 -7.04
N ILE A 25 2.83 0.43 -7.19
CA ILE A 25 3.20 -0.61 -6.24
C ILE A 25 4.05 -1.69 -6.90
N THR A 26 5.02 -2.23 -6.16
CA THR A 26 5.61 -3.53 -6.44
C THR A 26 5.18 -4.50 -5.36
N VAL A 27 4.51 -5.57 -5.78
CA VAL A 27 4.07 -6.67 -4.92
C VAL A 27 5.11 -7.76 -4.99
N HIS A 28 5.70 -8.08 -3.85
CA HIS A 28 6.62 -9.20 -3.70
C HIS A 28 5.85 -10.38 -3.09
N PHE A 29 5.71 -11.46 -3.86
CA PHE A 29 4.95 -12.64 -3.49
C PHE A 29 5.81 -13.64 -2.70
N ARG A 30 5.15 -14.48 -1.88
CA ARG A 30 5.84 -15.51 -1.08
C ARG A 30 6.49 -16.61 -1.91
N ASN A 31 6.06 -16.78 -3.16
CA ASN A 31 6.69 -17.71 -4.09
C ASN A 31 8.00 -17.18 -4.70
N GLY A 32 8.40 -15.94 -4.37
CA GLY A 32 9.61 -15.30 -4.87
C GLY A 32 9.39 -14.42 -6.12
N ASP A 33 8.18 -14.42 -6.68
CA ASP A 33 7.85 -13.54 -7.80
C ASP A 33 7.62 -12.09 -7.34
N SER A 34 7.84 -11.15 -8.24
CA SER A 34 7.49 -9.75 -8.04
C SER A 34 6.71 -9.21 -9.23
N LYS A 35 5.68 -8.40 -8.97
CA LYS A 35 4.93 -7.70 -10.02
C LYS A 35 4.73 -6.23 -9.67
N LYS A 36 4.93 -5.37 -10.66
CA LYS A 36 4.69 -3.93 -10.56
C LYS A 36 3.33 -3.57 -11.16
N PHE A 37 2.60 -2.69 -10.50
CA PHE A 37 1.32 -2.17 -10.96
C PHE A 37 1.26 -0.65 -10.76
N GLU A 38 0.59 0.02 -11.69
CA GLU A 38 0.22 1.43 -11.55
C GLU A 38 -1.26 1.48 -11.16
N VAL A 39 -1.53 1.69 -9.87
CA VAL A 39 -2.87 1.64 -9.26
C VAL A 39 -3.60 2.94 -9.52
N ALA A 40 -4.75 2.85 -10.18
CA ALA A 40 -5.66 3.97 -10.41
C ALA A 40 -6.76 4.04 -9.35
N GLN A 41 -7.23 2.90 -8.84
CA GLN A 41 -8.18 2.87 -7.73
C GLN A 41 -8.02 1.56 -6.95
N HIS A 42 -8.20 1.59 -5.63
CA HIS A 42 -8.08 0.38 -4.81
C HIS A 42 -9.19 0.23 -3.76
N SER A 43 -9.34 -0.99 -3.26
CA SER A 43 -10.20 -1.36 -2.15
C SER A 43 -9.57 -2.48 -1.33
N TYR A 44 -9.64 -2.35 -0.01
CA TYR A 44 -9.19 -3.38 0.93
C TYR A 44 -10.40 -4.12 1.50
N LEU A 45 -10.44 -5.44 1.32
CA LEU A 45 -11.52 -6.29 1.81
C LEU A 45 -10.95 -7.23 2.88
N GLN A 46 -11.66 -7.35 4.01
CA GLN A 46 -11.15 -8.06 5.20
C GLN A 46 -11.43 -9.57 5.20
N ASN A 47 -12.38 -10.07 4.41
CA ASN A 47 -12.77 -11.48 4.45
C ASN A 47 -13.20 -12.03 3.05
N PRO A 48 -12.36 -12.86 2.39
CA PRO A 48 -10.95 -13.06 2.69
C PRO A 48 -10.16 -11.77 2.51
N ALA A 49 -9.07 -11.66 3.26
CA ALA A 49 -8.21 -10.50 3.27
C ALA A 49 -7.54 -10.35 1.88
N ARG A 50 -7.91 -9.32 1.11
CA ARG A 50 -7.38 -9.07 -0.25
C ARG A 50 -7.31 -7.59 -0.63
N LEU A 51 -6.42 -7.28 -1.56
CA LEU A 51 -6.37 -6.02 -2.31
C LEU A 51 -7.12 -6.22 -3.63
N GLU A 52 -8.15 -5.44 -3.86
CA GLU A 52 -8.74 -5.28 -5.19
C GLU A 52 -8.35 -3.91 -5.72
N PHE A 53 -7.92 -3.84 -6.98
CA PHE A 53 -7.56 -2.57 -7.58
C PHE A 53 -7.72 -2.56 -9.10
N VAL A 54 -7.94 -1.38 -9.64
CA VAL A 54 -7.93 -1.10 -11.08
C VAL A 54 -6.64 -0.37 -11.41
N THR A 55 -5.99 -0.75 -12.51
CA THR A 55 -4.81 -0.03 -13.01
C THR A 55 -5.20 1.15 -13.88
N HIS A 56 -4.22 2.02 -14.17
CA HIS A 56 -4.39 3.10 -15.15
C HIS A 56 -4.91 2.63 -16.52
N ASP A 57 -4.47 1.45 -16.95
CA ASP A 57 -4.89 0.82 -18.21
C ASP A 57 -6.26 0.12 -18.09
N ASN A 58 -7.02 0.41 -17.04
CA ASN A 58 -8.35 -0.14 -16.76
C ASN A 58 -8.37 -1.68 -16.60
N HIS A 59 -7.31 -2.26 -16.05
CA HIS A 59 -7.27 -3.69 -15.72
C HIS A 59 -7.60 -3.93 -14.26
N TRP A 60 -8.61 -4.77 -14.02
CA TRP A 60 -8.96 -5.24 -12.68
C TRP A 60 -7.96 -6.28 -12.19
N ASN A 61 -7.46 -6.10 -10.98
CA ASN A 61 -6.53 -7.01 -10.32
C ASN A 61 -7.03 -7.33 -8.91
N CYS A 62 -6.78 -8.56 -8.48
CA CYS A 62 -7.09 -9.03 -7.14
C CYS A 62 -5.90 -9.81 -6.59
N ILE A 63 -5.42 -9.39 -5.42
CA ILE A 63 -4.27 -9.99 -4.75
C ILE A 63 -4.69 -10.42 -3.35
N LEU A 64 -4.67 -11.74 -3.13
CA LEU A 64 -4.87 -12.32 -1.81
C LEU A 64 -3.69 -11.99 -0.90
N TRP A 65 -3.94 -11.49 0.30
CA TRP A 65 -2.85 -11.10 1.21
C TRP A 65 -1.97 -12.26 1.65
N ASP A 66 -2.53 -13.47 1.75
CA ASP A 66 -1.78 -14.67 2.09
C ASP A 66 -0.70 -15.03 1.05
N SER A 67 -0.83 -14.52 -0.18
CA SER A 67 0.19 -14.70 -1.23
C SER A 67 1.29 -13.63 -1.21
N VAL A 68 1.09 -12.53 -0.48
CA VAL A 68 2.02 -11.40 -0.42
C VAL A 68 3.04 -11.61 0.69
N ALA A 69 4.31 -11.39 0.38
CA ALA A 69 5.38 -11.31 1.35
C ALA A 69 5.51 -9.88 1.89
N TRP A 70 5.59 -8.89 1.00
CA TRP A 70 5.66 -7.46 1.33
C TRP A 70 5.36 -6.58 0.11
N LEU A 71 5.14 -5.28 0.34
CA LEU A 71 4.83 -4.28 -0.69
C LEU A 71 5.90 -3.19 -0.72
N GLU A 72 6.28 -2.75 -1.92
CA GLU A 72 6.98 -1.50 -2.15
C GLU A 72 6.05 -0.50 -2.80
N PHE A 73 6.06 0.72 -2.29
CA PHE A 73 5.43 1.84 -2.96
C PHE A 73 6.47 2.63 -3.74
N ASP A 74 6.02 3.30 -4.80
CA ASP A 74 6.87 4.29 -5.44
C ASP A 74 7.25 5.43 -4.46
N LYS A 75 8.28 6.19 -4.85
CA LYS A 75 8.79 7.30 -4.03
C LYS A 75 7.78 8.44 -3.89
N ALA A 76 6.86 8.61 -4.82
CA ALA A 76 5.88 9.69 -4.78
C ALA A 76 4.81 9.40 -3.73
N PHE A 77 4.29 8.18 -3.70
CA PHE A 77 3.38 7.69 -2.68
C PHE A 77 4.03 7.67 -1.31
N SER A 78 5.28 7.21 -1.20
CA SER A 78 6.02 7.22 0.07
C SER A 78 6.09 8.62 0.69
N LYS A 79 6.29 9.66 -0.14
CA LYS A 79 6.29 11.07 0.31
C LYS A 79 4.89 11.56 0.71
N VAL A 80 3.86 11.19 -0.04
CA VAL A 80 2.48 11.58 0.27
C VAL A 80 2.04 10.97 1.61
N VAL A 81 2.37 9.71 1.84
CA VAL A 81 2.13 9.04 3.12
C VAL A 81 2.90 9.71 4.24
N GLU A 82 4.18 10.03 4.04
CA GLU A 82 4.99 10.73 5.05
C GLU A 82 4.35 12.06 5.46
N ILE A 83 3.87 12.84 4.49
CA ILE A 83 3.16 14.11 4.73
C ILE A 83 1.84 13.88 5.48
N HIS A 84 1.07 12.85 5.12
CA HIS A 84 -0.20 12.55 5.80
C HIS A 84 0.00 12.01 7.22
N GLY A 85 1.05 11.22 7.45
CA GLY A 85 1.45 10.75 8.78
C GLY A 85 1.90 11.89 9.70
N GLN A 86 2.66 12.86 9.17
CA GLN A 86 3.09 14.05 9.92
C GLN A 86 1.90 14.93 10.33
N ARG A 87 0.92 15.15 9.42
CA ARG A 87 -0.29 15.94 9.71
C ARG A 87 -1.20 15.36 10.80
N LYS A 88 -1.18 14.04 11.04
CA LYS A 88 -1.92 13.43 12.16
C LYS A 88 -1.23 13.66 13.51
N ASN A 89 0.10 13.69 13.55
CA ASN A 89 0.86 13.92 14.79
C ASN A 89 0.80 15.38 15.27
N GLU A 90 0.58 16.35 14.38
CA GLU A 90 0.39 17.76 14.76
C GLU A 90 -1.04 18.08 15.29
N ARG A 91 -1.98 17.11 15.27
CA ARG A 91 -3.36 17.29 15.76
C ARG A 91 -3.64 16.68 17.14
N LEU A 92 -2.61 16.45 17.96
CA LEU A 92 -2.80 16.25 19.40
C LEU A 92 -2.56 17.59 20.11
N PRO A 93 -3.62 18.35 20.48
CA PRO A 93 -3.46 19.50 21.36
C PRO A 93 -3.06 19.01 22.75
N THR A 94 -2.15 19.75 23.38
CA THR A 94 -1.85 19.67 24.81
C THR A 94 -3.05 20.17 25.63
#